data_AF-A0A8C0T2H0-F1
#
_entry.id   AF-A0A8C0T2H0-F1
#
_cell.length_a   1.000
_cell.length_b   1.000
_cell.length_c   1.000
_cell.angle_alpha   90.00
_cell.angle_beta   90.00
_cell.angle_gamma   90.00
#
_symmetry.space_group_name_H-M   'P 1'
#
loop_
_entity.id
_entity.type
_entity.pdbx_description
1 polymer ?
#
loop_
_entity_poly.entity_id
_entity_poly.type
_entity_poly.pdbx_seq_one_letter_code
_entity_poly.pdbx_strand_id
1 'polypeptide(L)'
;MPGAEERAARAAESGDPGRGAADPRLRLLGAYVARSLRPAAGVWERCAGTSEAERLLHAFLGREAAGGPRPPLLLVVRPGPGGLAVRPGLDTGPEAGPPRAKGLFFLRTGPEPPGPRSLRGAVLCGDLPAAPLQHLAAMFSEVVIPILANEKNHLDWPHVLRQDVQRHAHSLQCDLLVILEQVKGKTLLPLPLGAAKLEFEASPSGTILDCTDKSIIYALESAVIQWSRQVQVVLKRESGQALLQGESPTPKVELEFWKSRSEDLEYIYNQLRMIEVRGMARLLDKLQSSYFAAFQAMFRDVQAGENQQVCSIHRSQISMEC
;
A
#
# COMPACT_ATOMS: atom_id res chain seq x y z
N MET A 1 10.23 -48.67 53.32
CA MET A 1 9.50 -49.12 52.12
C MET A 1 8.28 -48.21 51.98
N PRO A 2 8.26 -47.25 51.05
CA PRO A 2 7.08 -46.38 50.88
C PRO A 2 5.89 -47.20 50.39
N GLY A 3 4.72 -46.93 50.98
CA GLY A 3 3.50 -47.72 50.89
C GLY A 3 2.87 -47.71 49.49
N ALA A 4 2.02 -48.69 49.22
CA ALA A 4 1.35 -48.86 47.93
C ALA A 4 0.54 -47.62 47.48
N GLU A 5 0.01 -46.83 48.44
CA GLU A 5 -0.67 -45.56 48.15
C GLU A 5 0.27 -44.45 47.69
N GLU A 6 1.50 -44.40 48.20
CA GLU A 6 2.48 -43.38 47.82
C GLU A 6 3.05 -43.62 46.41
N ARG A 7 3.05 -44.89 45.96
CA ARG A 7 3.36 -45.24 44.55
C ARG A 7 2.20 -44.91 43.61
N ALA A 8 0.95 -45.04 44.06
CA ALA A 8 -0.22 -44.66 43.28
C ALA A 8 -0.32 -43.13 43.12
N ALA A 9 0.03 -42.36 44.16
CA ALA A 9 0.09 -40.89 44.09
C ALA A 9 1.20 -40.39 43.16
N ARG A 10 2.38 -41.02 43.16
CA ARG A 10 3.48 -40.66 42.23
C ARG A 10 3.22 -41.11 40.79
N ALA A 11 2.42 -42.15 40.58
CA ALA A 11 1.98 -42.53 39.23
C ALA A 11 0.99 -41.52 38.64
N ALA A 12 0.13 -40.91 39.48
CA ALA A 12 -0.82 -39.88 39.07
C ALA A 12 -0.15 -38.53 38.71
N GLU A 13 1.03 -38.23 39.25
CA GLU A 13 1.81 -37.02 38.91
C GLU A 13 2.79 -37.22 37.73
N SER A 14 2.94 -38.45 37.22
CA SER A 14 3.77 -38.77 36.05
C SER A 14 2.98 -38.84 34.73
N GLY A 15 1.72 -38.40 34.73
CA GLY A 15 0.94 -38.25 33.52
C GLY A 15 1.46 -37.09 32.68
N ASP A 16 2.24 -37.39 31.64
CA ASP A 16 2.47 -36.50 30.51
C ASP A 16 1.11 -35.90 30.05
N PRO A 17 0.86 -34.59 30.22
CA PRO A 17 -0.41 -33.99 29.80
C PRO A 17 -0.51 -33.84 28.28
N GLY A 18 0.47 -34.32 27.52
CA GLY A 18 0.75 -33.85 26.16
C GLY A 18 0.30 -34.74 25.00
N ARG A 19 -0.38 -35.88 25.19
CA ARG A 19 -0.55 -36.85 24.09
C ARG A 19 -1.97 -37.14 23.59
N GLY A 20 -3.00 -36.42 24.05
CA GLY A 20 -4.38 -36.68 23.59
C GLY A 20 -5.36 -35.51 23.56
N ALA A 21 -5.04 -34.37 24.16
CA ALA A 21 -5.89 -33.18 24.08
C ALA A 21 -5.31 -32.21 23.05
N ALA A 22 -6.05 -31.95 21.97
CA ALA A 22 -5.68 -30.95 20.97
C ALA A 22 -5.35 -29.61 21.66
N ASP A 23 -4.17 -29.04 21.34
CA ASP A 23 -3.70 -27.78 21.93
C ASP A 23 -4.80 -26.71 21.82
N PRO A 24 -5.31 -26.17 22.95
CA PRO A 24 -6.40 -25.20 22.94
C PRO A 24 -6.11 -23.96 22.09
N ARG A 25 -4.81 -23.62 21.91
CA ARG A 25 -4.36 -22.49 21.11
C ARG A 25 -4.62 -22.70 19.61
N LEU A 26 -4.58 -23.94 19.11
CA LEU A 26 -4.93 -24.25 17.71
C LEU A 26 -6.40 -23.98 17.43
N ARG A 27 -7.28 -24.27 18.39
CA ARG A 27 -8.70 -23.93 18.31
C ARG A 27 -8.92 -22.41 18.33
N LEU A 28 -8.14 -21.68 19.12
CA LEU A 28 -8.20 -20.21 19.15
C LEU A 28 -7.78 -19.61 17.80
N LEU A 29 -6.66 -20.07 17.22
CA LEU A 29 -6.24 -19.66 15.86
C LEU A 29 -7.33 -19.99 14.83
N GLY A 30 -7.91 -21.18 14.92
CA GLY A 30 -9.03 -21.60 14.07
C GLY A 30 -10.25 -20.68 14.16
N ALA A 31 -10.58 -20.17 15.36
CA ALA A 31 -11.67 -19.22 15.52
C ALA A 31 -11.41 -17.89 14.77
N TYR A 32 -10.16 -17.40 14.74
CA TYR A 32 -9.80 -16.23 13.93
C TYR A 32 -9.90 -16.51 12.43
N VAL A 33 -9.42 -17.69 11.98
CA VAL A 33 -9.53 -18.14 10.58
C VAL A 33 -11.00 -18.24 10.16
N ALA A 34 -11.84 -18.86 10.98
CA ALA A 34 -13.27 -18.99 10.73
C ALA A 34 -13.96 -17.63 10.61
N ARG A 35 -13.63 -16.68 11.49
CA ARG A 35 -14.22 -15.34 11.47
C ARG A 35 -13.78 -14.51 10.27
N SER A 36 -12.51 -14.58 9.90
CA SER A 36 -11.93 -13.71 8.85
C SER A 36 -12.06 -14.29 7.44
N LEU A 37 -11.65 -15.56 7.24
CA LEU A 37 -11.59 -16.20 5.94
C LEU A 37 -12.86 -16.99 5.62
N ARG A 38 -13.68 -17.31 6.62
CA ARG A 38 -14.96 -18.05 6.49
C ARG A 38 -14.83 -19.32 5.62
N PRO A 39 -13.83 -20.18 5.84
CA PRO A 39 -13.73 -21.44 5.10
C PRO A 39 -14.90 -22.37 5.46
N ALA A 40 -15.16 -23.37 4.61
CA ALA A 40 -16.12 -24.42 4.93
C ALA A 40 -15.72 -25.18 6.22
N ALA A 41 -16.71 -25.79 6.89
CA ALA A 41 -16.49 -26.53 8.12
C ALA A 41 -15.45 -27.65 7.94
N GLY A 42 -14.55 -27.82 8.92
CA GLY A 42 -13.50 -28.84 8.88
C GLY A 42 -12.27 -28.49 8.02
N VAL A 43 -12.30 -27.41 7.22
CA VAL A 43 -11.17 -27.04 6.37
C VAL A 43 -9.96 -26.60 7.18
N TRP A 44 -10.17 -25.84 8.27
CA TRP A 44 -9.08 -25.44 9.16
C TRP A 44 -8.44 -26.65 9.84
N GLU A 45 -9.26 -27.56 10.38
CA GLU A 45 -8.79 -28.76 11.08
C GLU A 45 -7.98 -29.67 10.14
N ARG A 46 -8.46 -29.86 8.90
CA ARG A 46 -7.71 -30.61 7.88
C ARG A 46 -6.39 -29.93 7.52
N CYS A 47 -6.39 -28.61 7.37
CA CYS A 47 -5.18 -27.84 7.06
C CYS A 47 -4.17 -27.93 8.21
N ALA A 48 -4.63 -27.66 9.43
CA ALA A 48 -3.83 -27.66 10.64
C ALA A 48 -3.26 -29.05 10.98
N GLY A 49 -3.92 -30.13 10.55
CA GLY A 49 -3.45 -31.52 10.71
C GLY A 49 -2.52 -32.02 9.60
N THR A 50 -2.14 -31.17 8.63
CA THR A 50 -1.09 -31.55 7.67
C THR A 50 0.28 -31.52 8.36
N SER A 51 1.16 -32.47 8.02
CA SER A 51 2.48 -32.56 8.67
C SER A 51 3.32 -31.28 8.57
N GLU A 52 3.11 -30.48 7.52
CA GLU A 52 3.80 -29.20 7.36
C GLU A 52 3.19 -28.11 8.26
N ALA A 53 1.87 -27.96 8.24
CA ALA A 53 1.18 -26.97 9.07
C ALA A 53 1.33 -27.28 10.57
N GLU A 54 1.23 -28.55 10.98
CA GLU A 54 1.45 -28.96 12.36
C GLU A 54 2.83 -28.53 12.86
N ARG A 55 3.89 -28.79 12.08
CA ARG A 55 5.26 -28.35 12.43
C ARG A 55 5.35 -26.83 12.57
N LEU A 56 4.78 -26.08 11.64
CA LEU A 56 4.80 -24.61 11.67
C LEU A 56 4.02 -24.04 12.86
N LEU A 57 2.83 -24.59 13.13
CA LEU A 57 1.98 -24.16 14.23
C LEU A 57 2.60 -24.51 15.59
N HIS A 58 3.19 -25.71 15.73
CA HIS A 58 3.92 -26.09 16.93
C HIS A 58 5.17 -25.22 17.13
N ALA A 59 5.94 -24.94 16.07
CA ALA A 59 7.09 -24.05 16.17
C ALA A 59 6.67 -22.62 16.55
N PHE A 60 5.59 -22.09 15.97
CA PHE A 60 5.06 -20.76 16.27
C PHE A 60 4.57 -20.65 17.72
N LEU A 61 3.84 -21.65 18.22
CA LEU A 61 3.29 -21.66 19.58
C LEU A 61 4.30 -22.13 20.64
N GLY A 62 5.41 -22.70 20.21
CA GLY A 62 6.47 -23.25 21.05
C GLY A 62 7.45 -22.19 21.58
N ARG A 63 8.26 -22.61 22.55
CA ARG A 63 9.38 -21.81 23.08
C ARG A 63 10.60 -21.95 22.16
N GLU A 64 11.42 -20.91 22.05
CA GLU A 64 12.74 -21.03 21.43
C GLU A 64 13.55 -22.11 22.16
N ALA A 65 13.96 -23.15 21.45
CA ALA A 65 14.90 -24.14 21.98
C ALA A 65 16.31 -23.51 21.97
N ALA A 66 17.03 -23.62 23.08
CA ALA A 66 18.41 -23.14 23.15
C ALA A 66 19.26 -23.87 22.09
N GLY A 67 19.81 -23.13 21.12
CA GLY A 67 20.58 -23.68 20.00
C GLY A 67 19.75 -24.21 18.82
N GLY A 68 18.43 -24.09 18.84
CA GLY A 68 17.54 -24.48 17.74
C GLY A 68 17.25 -23.32 16.75
N PRO A 69 16.64 -23.62 15.59
CA PRO A 69 16.17 -22.58 14.67
C PRO A 69 15.12 -21.71 15.37
N ARG A 70 15.22 -20.38 15.18
CA ARG A 70 14.25 -19.43 15.72
C ARG A 70 12.83 -19.76 15.22
N PRO A 71 11.82 -19.76 16.10
CA PRO A 71 10.45 -20.01 15.71
C PRO A 71 9.99 -18.95 14.70
N PRO A 72 9.10 -19.29 13.76
CA PRO A 72 8.53 -18.31 12.86
C PRO A 72 7.79 -17.26 13.69
N LEU A 73 8.17 -15.98 13.52
CA LEU A 73 7.48 -14.87 14.18
C LEU A 73 6.16 -14.54 13.48
N LEU A 74 6.05 -14.86 12.19
CA LEU A 74 4.91 -14.57 11.33
C LEU A 74 4.41 -15.86 10.68
N LEU A 75 3.14 -16.17 10.86
CA LEU A 75 2.42 -17.16 10.06
C LEU A 75 1.38 -16.48 9.19
N VAL A 76 1.24 -16.96 7.97
CA VAL A 76 0.23 -16.49 7.02
C VAL A 76 -0.66 -17.66 6.63
N VAL A 77 -1.96 -17.46 6.74
CA VAL A 77 -3.00 -18.39 6.31
C VAL A 77 -3.68 -17.83 5.08
N ARG A 78 -3.67 -18.58 3.97
CA ARG A 78 -4.30 -18.17 2.72
C ARG A 78 -5.13 -19.29 2.10
N PRO A 79 -6.20 -18.95 1.37
CA PRO A 79 -6.86 -19.90 0.49
C PRO A 79 -5.88 -20.44 -0.56
N GLY A 80 -5.95 -21.74 -0.83
CA GLY A 80 -5.10 -22.41 -1.82
C GLY A 80 -5.78 -23.62 -2.45
N PRO A 81 -5.11 -24.35 -3.35
CA PRO A 81 -5.68 -25.49 -4.07
C PRO A 81 -6.24 -26.60 -3.14
N GLY A 82 -5.68 -26.74 -1.94
CA GLY A 82 -6.13 -27.67 -0.90
C GLY A 82 -7.10 -27.06 0.14
N GLY A 83 -7.72 -25.93 -0.15
CA GLY A 83 -8.58 -25.20 0.78
C GLY A 83 -7.82 -24.08 1.49
N LEU A 84 -7.00 -24.42 2.49
CA LEU A 84 -6.15 -23.47 3.21
C LEU A 84 -4.69 -23.94 3.22
N ALA A 85 -3.77 -22.99 3.22
CA ALA A 85 -2.35 -23.22 3.41
C ALA A 85 -1.81 -22.31 4.51
N VAL A 86 -0.97 -22.87 5.40
CA VAL A 86 -0.22 -22.12 6.42
C VAL A 86 1.22 -21.98 5.93
N ARG A 87 1.75 -20.76 5.92
CA ARG A 87 3.12 -20.47 5.49
C ARG A 87 3.89 -19.63 6.52
N PRO A 88 5.20 -19.82 6.66
CA PRO A 88 6.04 -18.93 7.43
C PRO A 88 6.29 -17.64 6.62
N GLY A 89 5.85 -16.51 7.15
CA GLY A 89 6.08 -15.21 6.53
C GLY A 89 5.23 -14.91 5.29
N LEU A 90 5.59 -13.81 4.61
CA LEU A 90 5.00 -13.42 3.33
C LEU A 90 5.86 -13.99 2.20
N ASP A 91 5.23 -14.55 1.16
CA ASP A 91 5.91 -14.96 -0.07
C ASP A 91 6.51 -13.70 -0.75
N THR A 92 7.82 -13.46 -0.58
CA THR A 92 8.55 -12.31 -1.17
C THR A 92 9.41 -12.70 -2.38
N GLY A 93 9.32 -13.95 -2.85
CA GLY A 93 10.06 -14.42 -4.00
C GLY A 93 9.57 -13.82 -5.32
N PRO A 94 10.44 -13.69 -6.34
CA PRO A 94 10.08 -13.13 -7.66
C PRO A 94 8.97 -13.92 -8.39
N GLU A 95 8.79 -15.20 -8.03
CA GLU A 95 7.75 -16.10 -8.56
C GLU A 95 6.37 -15.91 -7.88
N ALA A 96 6.31 -15.15 -6.78
CA ALA A 96 5.07 -14.93 -6.06
C ALA A 96 4.21 -13.89 -6.80
N GLY A 97 3.30 -14.37 -7.64
CA GLY A 97 2.28 -13.52 -8.26
C GLY A 97 1.48 -12.72 -7.21
N PRO A 98 0.82 -11.62 -7.62
CA PRO A 98 0.11 -10.76 -6.68
C PRO A 98 -0.91 -11.57 -5.86
N PRO A 99 -1.06 -11.30 -4.54
CA PRO A 99 -1.97 -12.06 -3.70
C PRO A 99 -3.40 -11.86 -4.18
N ARG A 100 -3.95 -12.82 -4.93
CA ARG A 100 -5.29 -12.70 -5.54
C ARG A 100 -6.45 -12.90 -4.57
N ALA A 101 -6.15 -13.25 -3.32
CA ALA A 101 -7.14 -13.59 -2.31
C ALA A 101 -6.78 -13.01 -0.94
N LYS A 102 -7.83 -12.75 -0.16
CA LYS A 102 -7.72 -12.36 1.25
C LYS A 102 -6.97 -13.45 2.03
N GLY A 103 -6.04 -13.04 2.87
CA GLY A 103 -5.36 -13.92 3.83
C GLY A 103 -5.57 -13.44 5.26
N LEU A 104 -4.99 -14.18 6.19
CA LEU A 104 -4.90 -13.84 7.61
C LEU A 104 -3.44 -14.02 8.03
N PHE A 105 -2.95 -13.15 8.90
CA PHE A 105 -1.64 -13.32 9.51
C PHE A 105 -1.72 -13.42 11.02
N PHE A 106 -0.77 -14.15 11.60
CA PHE A 106 -0.52 -14.25 13.03
C PHE A 106 0.92 -13.86 13.29
N LEU A 107 1.12 -12.82 14.09
CA LEU A 107 2.44 -12.26 14.41
C LEU A 107 2.67 -12.37 15.92
N ARG A 108 3.79 -12.95 16.33
CA ARG A 108 4.20 -12.93 17.74
C ARG A 108 4.66 -11.53 18.13
N THR A 109 4.16 -11.05 19.27
CA THR A 109 4.55 -9.73 19.82
C THR A 109 5.86 -9.79 20.62
N GLY A 110 6.33 -10.99 20.96
CA GLY A 110 7.56 -11.21 21.69
C GLY A 110 8.11 -12.64 21.55
N PRO A 111 9.32 -12.88 22.11
CA PRO A 111 10.01 -14.17 22.03
C PRO A 111 9.39 -15.23 22.95
N GLU A 112 8.56 -14.83 23.91
CA GLU A 112 7.90 -15.73 24.84
C GLU A 112 6.72 -16.45 24.18
N PRO A 113 6.51 -17.75 24.44
CA PRO A 113 5.41 -18.50 23.85
C PRO A 113 4.06 -17.97 24.36
N PRO A 114 3.01 -18.02 23.53
CA PRO A 114 1.67 -17.69 23.98
C PRO A 114 1.22 -18.61 25.13
N GLY A 115 0.51 -18.03 26.11
CA GLY A 115 0.02 -18.78 27.27
C GLY A 115 -0.84 -19.98 26.86
N PRO A 116 -0.88 -21.05 27.68
CA PRO A 116 -1.41 -22.37 27.30
C PRO A 116 -2.88 -22.38 26.88
N ARG A 117 -3.64 -21.32 27.20
CA ARG A 117 -5.06 -21.14 26.84
C ARG A 117 -5.39 -19.73 26.33
N SER A 118 -4.39 -18.91 26.01
CA SER A 118 -4.61 -17.53 25.59
C SER A 118 -3.58 -17.07 24.56
N LEU A 119 -4.08 -16.37 23.53
CA LEU A 119 -3.26 -15.67 22.53
C LEU A 119 -3.19 -14.17 22.79
N ARG A 120 -3.96 -13.67 23.78
CA ARG A 120 -4.12 -12.23 24.02
C ARG A 120 -2.80 -11.59 24.44
N GLY A 121 -2.42 -10.50 23.78
CA GLY A 121 -1.18 -9.77 24.05
C GLY A 121 0.08 -10.44 23.49
N ALA A 122 0.08 -11.77 23.29
CA ALA A 122 1.22 -12.54 22.75
C ALA A 122 1.18 -12.72 21.22
N VAL A 123 -0.02 -12.72 20.62
CA VAL A 123 -0.20 -12.88 19.17
C VAL A 123 -1.10 -11.78 18.63
N LEU A 124 -0.58 -11.00 17.69
CA LEU A 124 -1.32 -10.05 16.88
C LEU A 124 -1.91 -10.79 15.68
N CYS A 125 -3.22 -10.67 15.49
CA CYS A 125 -3.95 -11.29 14.39
C CYS A 125 -4.47 -10.19 13.48
N GLY A 126 -4.26 -10.29 12.17
CA GLY A 126 -4.75 -9.29 11.23
C GLY A 126 -5.03 -9.86 9.85
N ASP A 127 -5.89 -9.17 9.10
CA ASP A 127 -6.26 -9.57 7.75
C ASP A 127 -5.22 -9.10 6.74
N LEU A 128 -4.89 -9.96 5.77
CA LEU A 128 -4.12 -9.59 4.60
C LEU A 128 -5.09 -9.30 3.45
N PRO A 129 -5.16 -8.06 2.96
CA PRO A 129 -6.03 -7.70 1.84
C PRO A 129 -5.59 -8.38 0.54
N ALA A 130 -6.54 -8.66 -0.35
CA ALA A 130 -6.26 -9.13 -1.72
C ALA A 130 -5.66 -8.02 -2.62
N ALA A 131 -5.81 -6.76 -2.22
CA ALA A 131 -5.32 -5.59 -2.94
C ALA A 131 -4.48 -4.74 -1.97
N PRO A 132 -3.22 -5.13 -1.68
CA PRO A 132 -2.44 -4.54 -0.59
C PRO A 132 -2.18 -3.05 -0.75
N LEU A 133 -1.87 -2.60 -1.97
CA LEU A 133 -1.58 -1.20 -2.25
C LEU A 133 -2.83 -0.32 -2.07
N GLN A 134 -3.98 -0.77 -2.58
CA GLN A 134 -5.26 -0.08 -2.44
C GLN A 134 -5.69 -0.01 -0.97
N HIS A 135 -5.53 -1.12 -0.23
CA HIS A 135 -5.82 -1.16 1.18
C HIS A 135 -4.89 -0.24 1.99
N LEU A 136 -3.60 -0.22 1.66
CA LEU A 136 -2.62 0.66 2.30
C LEU A 136 -3.01 2.13 2.12
N ALA A 137 -3.34 2.55 0.90
CA ALA A 137 -3.76 3.92 0.64
C ALA A 137 -5.03 4.31 1.40
N ALA A 138 -6.05 3.44 1.40
CA ALA A 138 -7.29 3.68 2.14
C ALA A 138 -7.05 3.69 3.66
N MET A 139 -6.22 2.79 4.19
CA MET A 139 -5.86 2.79 5.61
C MET A 139 -5.14 4.09 5.99
N PHE A 140 -4.26 4.59 5.12
CA PHE A 140 -3.59 5.86 5.36
C PHE A 140 -4.56 7.04 5.34
N SER A 141 -5.44 7.15 4.33
CA SER A 141 -6.39 8.26 4.20
C SER A 141 -7.47 8.26 5.28
N GLU A 142 -8.05 7.10 5.59
CA GLU A 142 -9.23 7.00 6.45
C GLU A 142 -8.89 6.77 7.93
N VAL A 143 -7.69 6.29 8.24
CA VAL A 143 -7.32 5.91 9.61
C VAL A 143 -6.06 6.62 10.08
N VAL A 144 -4.92 6.43 9.41
CA VAL A 144 -3.63 6.92 9.90
C VAL A 144 -3.59 8.46 9.90
N ILE A 145 -3.92 9.09 8.78
CA ILE A 145 -3.87 10.56 8.66
C ILE A 145 -4.85 11.24 9.62
N PRO A 146 -6.12 10.81 9.75
CA PRO A 146 -7.03 11.40 10.74
C PRO A 146 -6.51 11.27 12.18
N ILE A 147 -5.89 10.15 12.53
CA ILE A 147 -5.27 9.96 13.85
C ILE A 147 -4.11 10.95 14.05
N LEU A 148 -3.25 11.11 13.03
CA LEU A 148 -2.09 11.99 13.10
C LEU A 148 -2.44 13.48 13.01
N ALA A 149 -3.50 13.83 12.29
CA ALA A 149 -3.94 15.20 12.09
C ALA A 149 -4.80 15.72 13.24
N ASN A 150 -5.40 14.83 14.04
CA ASN A 150 -6.22 15.22 15.18
C ASN A 150 -5.37 15.80 16.31
N GLU A 151 -5.46 17.12 16.48
CA GLU A 151 -4.69 17.87 17.49
C GLU A 151 -4.95 17.39 18.93
N LYS A 152 -6.13 16.83 19.21
CA LYS A 152 -6.48 16.28 20.53
C LYS A 152 -5.64 15.07 20.91
N ASN A 153 -5.08 14.36 19.93
CA ASN A 153 -4.21 13.22 20.18
C ASN A 153 -2.79 13.65 20.58
N HIS A 154 -2.44 14.92 20.38
CA HIS A 154 -1.07 15.43 20.43
C HIS A 154 -0.97 16.70 21.30
N LEU A 155 -1.69 16.73 22.43
CA LEU A 155 -1.72 17.89 23.33
C LEU A 155 -0.33 18.25 23.85
N ASP A 156 0.51 17.24 24.10
CA ASP A 156 1.89 17.42 24.62
C ASP A 156 2.93 17.67 23.52
N TRP A 157 2.53 17.66 22.24
CA TRP A 157 3.49 17.84 21.16
C TRP A 157 3.80 19.32 20.94
N PRO A 158 5.08 19.71 20.86
CA PRO A 158 5.48 21.02 20.36
C PRO A 158 4.84 21.30 19.00
N HIS A 159 4.44 22.55 18.79
CA HIS A 159 3.80 22.99 17.54
C HIS A 159 4.58 22.56 16.29
N VAL A 160 5.91 22.70 16.32
CA VAL A 160 6.79 22.36 15.20
C VAL A 160 6.72 20.87 14.85
N LEU A 161 6.65 19.98 15.86
CA LEU A 161 6.53 18.54 15.62
C LEU A 161 5.16 18.19 15.03
N ARG A 162 4.07 18.82 15.49
CA ARG A 162 2.74 18.60 14.91
C ARG A 162 2.70 18.98 13.43
N GLN A 163 3.23 20.16 13.09
CA GLN A 163 3.29 20.63 11.73
C GLN A 163 4.14 19.71 10.84
N ASP A 164 5.26 19.22 11.37
CA ASP A 164 6.16 18.34 10.64
C ASP A 164 5.55 16.95 10.39
N VAL A 165 4.91 16.34 11.39
CA VAL A 165 4.21 15.06 11.23
C VAL A 165 3.05 15.18 10.23
N GLN A 166 2.27 16.26 10.29
CA GLN A 166 1.20 16.52 9.31
C GLN A 166 1.76 16.64 7.88
N ARG A 167 2.89 17.33 7.71
CA ARG A 167 3.57 17.45 6.41
C ARG A 167 3.99 16.09 5.86
N HIS A 168 4.68 15.28 6.67
CA HIS A 168 5.13 13.95 6.26
C HIS A 168 3.96 13.00 5.97
N ALA A 169 2.90 13.05 6.79
CA ALA A 169 1.71 12.24 6.59
C ALA A 169 1.02 12.54 5.25
N HIS A 170 0.88 13.82 4.91
CA HIS A 170 0.33 14.21 3.61
C HIS A 170 1.28 13.88 2.45
N SER A 171 2.59 14.10 2.61
CA SER A 171 3.56 13.72 1.56
C SER A 171 3.45 12.23 1.22
N LEU A 172 3.41 11.39 2.25
CA LEU A 172 3.25 9.95 2.08
C LEU A 172 1.90 9.58 1.44
N GLN A 173 0.83 10.32 1.74
CA GLN A 173 -0.46 10.15 1.07
C GLN A 173 -0.36 10.43 -0.43
N CYS A 174 0.26 11.55 -0.80
CA CYS A 174 0.50 11.90 -2.20
C CYS A 174 1.31 10.83 -2.91
N ASP A 175 2.39 10.35 -2.29
CA ASP A 175 3.25 9.30 -2.85
C ASP A 175 2.47 8.00 -3.08
N LEU A 176 1.64 7.58 -2.11
CA LEU A 176 0.80 6.39 -2.26
C LEU A 176 -0.23 6.53 -3.38
N LEU A 177 -0.86 7.70 -3.52
CA LEU A 177 -1.80 7.98 -4.61
C LEU A 177 -1.11 7.97 -5.97
N VAL A 178 0.09 8.55 -6.06
CA VAL A 178 0.90 8.52 -7.28
C VAL A 178 1.24 7.08 -7.66
N ILE A 179 1.72 6.27 -6.71
CA ILE A 179 2.04 4.86 -6.96
C ILE A 179 0.79 4.09 -7.40
N LEU A 180 -0.36 4.33 -6.76
CA LEU A 180 -1.63 3.67 -7.12
C LEU A 180 -2.06 3.94 -8.56
N GLU A 181 -1.97 5.19 -9.02
CA GLU A 181 -2.31 5.53 -10.39
C GLU A 181 -1.24 5.03 -11.38
N GLN A 182 0.04 5.05 -11.00
CA GLN A 182 1.12 4.50 -11.82
C GLN A 182 0.96 3.01 -12.07
N VAL A 183 0.54 2.21 -11.08
CA VAL A 183 0.24 0.78 -11.27
C VAL A 183 -0.93 0.57 -12.25
N LYS A 184 -1.82 1.56 -12.41
CA LYS A 184 -2.89 1.55 -13.42
C LYS A 184 -2.44 2.14 -14.78
N GLY A 185 -1.17 2.49 -14.93
CA GLY A 185 -0.64 3.13 -16.13
C GLY A 185 -0.97 4.62 -16.26
N LYS A 186 -1.34 5.29 -15.17
CA LYS A 186 -1.72 6.71 -15.14
C LYS A 186 -0.73 7.56 -14.34
N THR A 187 -0.55 8.79 -14.77
CA THR A 187 0.34 9.77 -14.14
C THR A 187 -0.50 10.79 -13.36
N LEU A 188 -0.49 10.66 -12.03
CA LEU A 188 -1.14 11.60 -11.13
C LEU A 188 -0.20 12.75 -10.78
N LEU A 189 -0.70 13.98 -10.86
CA LEU A 189 -0.06 15.21 -10.42
C LEU A 189 -0.63 15.61 -9.04
N PRO A 190 0.00 15.21 -7.92
CA PRO A 190 -0.57 15.42 -6.60
C PRO A 190 -0.57 16.89 -6.22
N LEU A 191 -1.69 17.38 -5.71
CA LEU A 191 -1.82 18.75 -5.19
C LEU A 191 -0.98 18.91 -3.91
N PRO A 192 -0.17 19.98 -3.79
CA PRO A 192 0.57 20.25 -2.57
C PRO A 192 -0.36 20.69 -1.42
N LEU A 193 0.11 20.49 -0.20
CA LEU A 193 -0.57 20.95 1.01
C LEU A 193 -0.94 22.44 0.92
N GLY A 194 -2.20 22.75 1.21
CA GLY A 194 -2.69 24.14 1.20
C GLY A 194 -3.24 24.62 -0.14
N ALA A 195 -3.04 23.90 -1.25
CA ALA A 195 -3.60 24.28 -2.55
C ALA A 195 -5.14 24.35 -2.56
N ALA A 196 -5.80 23.45 -1.82
CA ALA A 196 -7.27 23.45 -1.68
C ALA A 196 -7.82 24.65 -0.90
N LYS A 197 -7.03 25.29 -0.03
CA LYS A 197 -7.46 26.45 0.75
C LYS A 197 -7.48 27.76 -0.07
N LEU A 198 -6.86 27.76 -1.25
CA LEU A 198 -6.76 28.93 -2.12
C LEU A 198 -8.09 29.34 -2.77
N GLU A 199 -9.13 28.50 -2.69
CA GLU A 199 -10.48 28.83 -3.16
C GLU A 199 -11.17 29.89 -2.29
N PHE A 200 -10.94 29.90 -0.98
CA PHE A 200 -11.72 30.72 -0.04
C PHE A 200 -11.23 32.16 0.09
N GLU A 201 -9.99 32.44 -0.30
CA GLU A 201 -9.35 33.75 -0.13
C GLU A 201 -9.24 34.56 -1.44
N ALA A 202 -9.71 34.02 -2.57
CA ALA A 202 -9.74 34.73 -3.86
C ALA A 202 -10.88 35.79 -3.95
N SER A 203 -11.11 36.53 -2.86
CA SER A 203 -11.93 37.74 -2.87
C SER A 203 -11.12 38.90 -3.50
N PRO A 204 -11.73 39.81 -4.29
CA PRO A 204 -11.01 40.82 -5.07
C PRO A 204 -10.42 41.97 -4.24
N SER A 205 -10.42 41.87 -2.90
CA SER A 205 -9.77 42.86 -2.04
C SER A 205 -8.27 42.56 -1.97
N GLY A 206 -7.44 43.54 -2.34
CA GLY A 206 -5.99 43.43 -2.54
C GLY A 206 -5.13 43.14 -1.29
N THR A 207 -5.65 42.45 -0.29
CA THR A 207 -4.99 42.19 1.00
C THR A 207 -4.29 40.83 1.10
N ILE A 208 -4.44 39.95 0.10
CA ILE A 208 -3.90 38.55 0.10
C ILE A 208 -2.35 38.51 0.18
N LEU A 209 -1.67 39.61 -0.18
CA LEU A 209 -0.21 39.65 -0.32
C LEU A 209 0.54 39.58 1.02
N ASP A 210 -0.07 40.00 2.13
CA ASP A 210 0.63 40.12 3.42
C ASP A 210 0.49 38.88 4.34
N CYS A 211 -0.39 37.93 4.00
CA CYS A 211 -0.66 36.74 4.83
C CYS A 211 -0.47 35.40 4.11
N THR A 212 -0.14 35.38 2.81
CA THR A 212 0.14 34.11 2.13
C THR A 212 1.44 33.52 2.67
N ASP A 213 1.33 32.43 3.43
CA ASP A 213 2.45 31.72 4.01
C ASP A 213 3.50 31.41 2.93
N LYS A 214 4.73 31.93 3.07
CA LYS A 214 5.86 31.64 2.16
C LYS A 214 6.08 30.14 1.95
N SER A 215 5.69 29.34 2.93
CA SER A 215 5.71 27.87 2.88
C SER A 215 4.76 27.30 1.81
N ILE A 216 3.58 27.91 1.61
CA ILE A 216 2.63 27.52 0.57
C ILE A 216 3.23 27.80 -0.80
N ILE A 217 3.77 29.02 -1.02
CA ILE A 217 4.39 29.39 -2.29
C ILE A 217 5.50 28.41 -2.65
N TYR A 218 6.40 28.11 -1.71
CA TYR A 218 7.48 27.15 -1.91
C TYR A 218 6.96 25.74 -2.25
N ALA A 219 5.85 25.31 -1.64
CA ALA A 219 5.21 24.04 -1.94
C ALA A 219 4.60 24.01 -3.35
N LEU A 220 3.99 25.11 -3.80
CA LEU A 220 3.48 25.25 -5.17
C LEU A 220 4.61 25.20 -6.20
N GLU A 221 5.68 25.96 -5.97
CA GLU A 221 6.86 25.96 -6.84
C GLU A 221 7.50 24.57 -6.94
N SER A 222 7.66 23.90 -5.79
CA SER A 222 8.15 22.52 -5.72
C SER A 222 7.26 21.54 -6.49
N ALA A 223 5.94 21.69 -6.38
CA ALA A 223 4.98 20.87 -7.12
C ALA A 223 5.13 21.06 -8.64
N VAL A 224 5.26 22.31 -9.12
CA VAL A 224 5.47 22.59 -10.55
C VAL A 224 6.76 21.92 -11.07
N ILE A 225 7.85 21.95 -10.31
CA ILE A 225 9.10 21.26 -10.68
C ILE A 225 8.87 19.75 -10.80
N GLN A 226 8.22 19.14 -9.80
CA GLN A 226 7.98 17.71 -9.77
C GLN A 226 7.05 17.28 -10.91
N TRP A 227 5.95 18.00 -11.12
CA TRP A 227 5.02 17.74 -12.21
C TRP A 227 5.70 17.86 -13.57
N SER A 228 6.54 18.88 -13.76
CA SER A 228 7.30 19.05 -15.00
C SER A 228 8.18 17.84 -15.29
N ARG A 229 8.87 17.31 -14.27
CA ARG A 229 9.69 16.09 -14.41
C ARG A 229 8.84 14.88 -14.78
N GLN A 230 7.70 14.67 -14.11
CA GLN A 230 6.80 13.54 -14.37
C GLN A 230 6.21 13.60 -15.78
N VAL A 231 5.69 14.77 -16.19
CA VAL A 231 5.14 14.99 -17.52
C VAL A 231 6.19 14.76 -18.60
N GLN A 232 7.42 15.24 -18.39
CA GLN A 232 8.51 15.01 -19.34
C GLN A 232 8.87 13.53 -19.49
N VAL A 233 8.76 12.72 -18.42
CA VAL A 233 8.93 11.26 -18.52
C VAL A 233 7.87 10.65 -19.44
N VAL A 234 6.60 11.06 -19.30
CA VAL A 234 5.51 10.58 -20.17
C VAL A 234 5.73 11.02 -21.60
N LEU A 235 6.02 12.30 -21.83
CA LEU A 235 6.23 12.86 -23.18
C LEU A 235 7.41 12.22 -23.92
N LYS A 236 8.47 11.81 -23.22
CA LYS A 236 9.65 11.17 -23.81
C LYS A 236 9.53 9.66 -24.04
N ARG A 237 8.41 9.02 -23.66
CA ARG A 237 8.20 7.59 -23.97
C ARG A 237 8.12 7.36 -25.48
N GLU A 238 8.79 6.33 -25.99
CA GLU A 238 8.81 6.00 -27.41
C GLU A 238 8.33 4.56 -27.63
N SER A 239 7.56 4.31 -28.70
CA SER A 239 7.08 2.96 -29.03
C SER A 239 8.24 2.00 -29.34
N GLY A 240 9.37 2.53 -29.84
CA GLY A 240 10.56 1.78 -30.20
C GLY A 240 11.38 1.23 -29.03
N GLN A 241 11.05 1.55 -27.76
CA GLN A 241 11.85 1.06 -26.63
C GLN A 241 11.91 -0.47 -26.54
N ALA A 242 10.83 -1.18 -26.86
CA ALA A 242 10.81 -2.64 -26.90
C ALA A 242 11.76 -3.19 -27.98
N LEU A 243 11.79 -2.55 -29.17
CA LEU A 243 12.74 -2.90 -30.24
C LEU A 243 14.19 -2.67 -29.80
N LEU A 244 14.47 -1.56 -29.13
CA LEU A 244 15.81 -1.22 -28.62
C LEU A 244 16.29 -2.21 -27.54
N GLN A 245 15.36 -2.84 -26.82
CA GLN A 245 15.65 -3.88 -25.82
C GLN A 245 15.82 -5.28 -26.45
N GLY A 246 15.75 -5.39 -27.77
CA GLY A 246 15.89 -6.65 -28.50
C GLY A 246 14.62 -7.50 -28.52
N GLU A 247 13.47 -6.93 -28.12
CA GLU A 247 12.18 -7.59 -28.24
C GLU A 247 11.66 -7.48 -29.68
N SER A 248 10.72 -8.36 -30.05
CA SER A 248 10.01 -8.32 -31.33
C SER A 248 8.55 -7.89 -31.12
N PRO A 249 8.28 -6.60 -30.83
CA PRO A 249 6.93 -6.12 -30.63
C PRO A 249 6.10 -6.28 -31.91
N THR A 250 4.87 -6.73 -31.74
CA THR A 250 3.91 -6.83 -32.84
C THR A 250 3.20 -5.48 -33.05
N PRO A 251 2.58 -5.24 -34.22
CA PRO A 251 1.81 -4.01 -34.45
C PRO A 251 0.74 -3.74 -33.38
N LYS A 252 0.19 -4.79 -32.76
CA LYS A 252 -0.76 -4.68 -31.64
C LYS A 252 -0.14 -4.02 -30.40
N VAL A 253 1.11 -4.36 -30.08
CA VAL A 253 1.85 -3.76 -28.95
C VAL A 253 2.05 -2.27 -29.18
N GLU A 254 2.35 -1.87 -30.41
CA GLU A 254 2.50 -0.45 -30.76
C GLU A 254 1.16 0.31 -30.61
N LEU A 255 0.04 -0.26 -31.06
CA LEU A 255 -1.27 0.37 -30.88
C LEU A 255 -1.65 0.51 -29.41
N GLU A 256 -1.40 -0.53 -28.61
CA GLU A 256 -1.64 -0.51 -27.17
C GLU A 256 -0.78 0.57 -26.48
N PHE A 257 0.48 0.72 -26.90
CA PHE A 257 1.35 1.81 -26.45
C PHE A 257 0.75 3.18 -26.78
N TRP A 258 0.36 3.44 -28.04
CA TRP A 258 -0.18 4.73 -28.46
C TRP A 258 -1.51 5.04 -27.75
N LYS A 259 -2.35 4.02 -27.54
CA LYS A 259 -3.60 4.13 -26.78
C LYS A 259 -3.35 4.47 -25.31
N SER A 260 -2.51 3.69 -24.62
CA SER A 260 -2.20 3.92 -23.20
C SER A 260 -1.58 5.30 -22.97
N ARG A 261 -0.65 5.72 -23.84
CA ARG A 261 -0.04 7.04 -23.79
C ARG A 261 -1.06 8.16 -24.04
N SER A 262 -2.03 7.96 -24.94
CA SER A 262 -3.11 8.93 -25.18
C SER A 262 -3.99 9.09 -23.95
N GLU A 263 -4.41 7.98 -23.34
CA GLU A 263 -5.25 7.98 -22.14
C GLU A 263 -4.52 8.64 -20.95
N ASP A 264 -3.20 8.43 -20.83
CA ASP A 264 -2.39 9.07 -19.78
C ASP A 264 -2.23 10.59 -20.01
N LEU A 265 -1.96 11.03 -21.25
CA LEU A 265 -1.87 12.45 -21.58
C LEU A 265 -3.20 13.19 -21.37
N GLU A 266 -4.33 12.57 -21.75
CA GLU A 266 -5.66 13.11 -21.48
C GLU A 266 -5.94 13.20 -19.98
N TYR A 267 -5.52 12.20 -19.21
CA TYR A 267 -5.63 12.22 -17.77
C TYR A 267 -4.81 13.36 -17.14
N ILE A 268 -3.58 13.60 -17.60
CA ILE A 268 -2.75 14.74 -17.16
C ILE A 268 -3.39 16.08 -17.56
N TYR A 269 -3.84 16.20 -18.80
CA TYR A 269 -4.47 17.42 -19.31
C TYR A 269 -5.69 17.82 -18.47
N ASN A 270 -6.54 16.86 -18.14
CA ASN A 270 -7.71 17.08 -17.30
C ASN A 270 -7.32 17.52 -15.87
N GLN A 271 -6.29 16.91 -15.28
CA GLN A 271 -5.77 17.34 -13.97
C GLN A 271 -5.28 18.80 -14.00
N LEU A 272 -4.56 19.21 -15.04
CA LEU A 272 -4.06 20.58 -15.16
C LEU A 272 -5.17 21.62 -15.35
N ARG A 273 -6.37 21.19 -15.78
CA ARG A 273 -7.56 22.05 -15.93
C ARG A 273 -8.41 22.14 -14.68
N MET A 274 -8.12 21.36 -13.64
CA MET A 274 -8.84 21.38 -12.37
C MET A 274 -8.82 22.79 -11.76
N ILE A 275 -9.89 23.14 -11.04
CA ILE A 275 -10.07 24.50 -10.52
C ILE A 275 -8.95 24.87 -9.54
N GLU A 276 -8.51 23.91 -8.73
CA GLU A 276 -7.44 24.02 -7.74
C GLU A 276 -6.09 24.32 -8.42
N VAL A 277 -5.77 23.60 -9.50
CA VAL A 277 -4.55 23.80 -10.29
C VAL A 277 -4.57 25.16 -11.00
N ARG A 278 -5.73 25.59 -11.51
CA ARG A 278 -5.89 26.94 -12.07
C ARG A 278 -5.74 28.03 -10.99
N GLY A 279 -6.24 27.80 -9.78
CA GLY A 279 -6.04 28.68 -8.62
C GLY A 279 -4.56 28.83 -8.29
N MET A 280 -3.83 27.70 -8.23
CA MET A 280 -2.38 27.67 -8.06
C MET A 280 -1.65 28.49 -9.14
N ALA A 281 -1.98 28.28 -10.42
CA ALA A 281 -1.35 29.00 -11.52
C ALA A 281 -1.60 30.52 -11.45
N ARG A 282 -2.82 30.94 -11.10
CA ARG A 282 -3.15 32.37 -10.89
C ARG A 282 -2.36 32.99 -9.75
N LEU A 283 -2.14 32.25 -8.66
CA LEU A 283 -1.35 32.73 -7.54
C LEU A 283 0.12 32.90 -7.94
N LEU A 284 0.70 31.92 -8.65
CA LEU A 284 2.07 32.01 -9.16
C LEU A 284 2.25 33.20 -10.12
N ASP A 285 1.27 33.48 -10.97
CA ASP A 285 1.27 34.64 -11.89
C ASP A 285 1.18 35.97 -11.13
N LYS A 286 0.25 36.07 -10.17
CA LYS A 286 0.08 37.27 -9.33
C LYS A 286 1.34 37.61 -8.54
N LEU A 287 2.05 36.58 -8.07
CA LEU A 287 3.30 36.71 -7.33
C LEU A 287 4.53 36.85 -8.24
N GLN A 288 4.35 36.82 -9.57
CA GLN A 288 5.43 36.83 -10.56
C GLN A 288 6.50 35.76 -10.29
N SER A 289 6.08 34.57 -9.84
CA SER A 289 6.99 33.46 -9.59
C SER A 289 7.63 33.01 -10.90
N SER A 290 8.95 32.78 -10.87
CA SER A 290 9.70 32.23 -12.00
C SER A 290 9.18 30.87 -12.49
N TYR A 291 8.48 30.12 -11.63
CA TYR A 291 7.91 28.81 -11.97
C TYR A 291 6.58 28.89 -12.73
N PHE A 292 5.94 30.07 -12.83
CA PHE A 292 4.75 30.22 -13.65
C PHE A 292 5.05 29.94 -15.13
N ALA A 293 6.18 30.41 -15.64
CA ALA A 293 6.61 30.13 -17.01
C ALA A 293 6.84 28.63 -17.26
N ALA A 294 7.41 27.92 -16.28
CA ALA A 294 7.59 26.47 -16.34
C ALA A 294 6.24 25.73 -16.35
N PHE A 295 5.28 26.16 -15.53
CA PHE A 295 3.92 25.62 -15.54
C PHE A 295 3.24 25.82 -16.91
N GLN A 296 3.33 27.02 -17.50
CA GLN A 296 2.78 27.30 -18.82
C GLN A 296 3.43 26.44 -19.91
N ALA A 297 4.76 26.27 -19.87
CA ALA A 297 5.48 25.42 -20.81
C ALA A 297 5.01 23.96 -20.70
N MET A 298 4.95 23.41 -19.49
CA MET A 298 4.44 22.06 -19.23
C MET A 298 3.01 21.89 -19.76
N PHE A 299 2.11 22.86 -19.51
CA PHE A 299 0.73 22.80 -20.02
C PHE A 299 0.67 22.76 -21.55
N ARG A 300 1.47 23.61 -22.23
CA ARG A 300 1.56 23.62 -23.70
C ARG A 300 2.11 22.31 -24.24
N ASP A 301 3.13 21.74 -23.60
CA ASP A 301 3.75 20.48 -24.02
C ASP A 301 2.75 19.32 -23.94
N VAL A 302 1.93 19.25 -22.87
CA VAL A 302 0.86 18.26 -22.74
C VAL A 302 -0.18 18.42 -23.84
N GLN A 303 -0.65 19.65 -24.08
CA GLN A 303 -1.63 19.95 -25.11
C GLN A 303 -1.11 19.62 -26.53
N ALA A 304 0.15 19.90 -26.82
CA ALA A 304 0.79 19.53 -28.08
C ALA A 304 0.92 18.00 -28.20
N GLY A 305 1.29 17.31 -27.12
CA GLY A 305 1.38 15.87 -27.05
C GLY A 305 0.06 15.17 -27.37
N GLU A 306 -1.06 15.64 -26.81
CA GLU A 306 -2.40 15.12 -27.15
C GLU A 306 -2.72 15.28 -28.64
N ASN A 307 -2.48 16.48 -29.20
CA ASN A 307 -2.77 16.77 -30.60
C ASN A 307 -1.94 15.92 -31.58
N GLN A 308 -0.65 15.68 -31.26
CA GLN A 308 0.23 14.85 -32.09
C GLN A 308 -0.15 13.37 -32.07
N GLN A 309 -0.70 12.90 -30.94
CA GLN A 309 -1.10 11.52 -30.73
C GLN A 309 -2.31 11.13 -31.60
N VAL A 310 -3.31 12.02 -31.74
CA VAL A 310 -4.48 11.82 -32.61
C VAL A 310 -4.05 11.55 -34.06
N CYS A 311 -3.07 12.32 -34.56
CA CYS A 311 -2.50 12.13 -35.89
C CYS A 311 -1.77 10.78 -36.04
N SER A 312 -1.10 10.32 -34.99
CA SER A 312 -0.28 9.09 -35.00
C SER A 312 -1.14 7.82 -34.94
N ILE A 313 -2.22 7.83 -34.14
CA ILE A 313 -3.20 6.74 -34.08
C ILE A 313 -3.90 6.57 -35.43
N HIS A 314 -4.29 7.68 -36.06
CA HIS A 314 -4.93 7.64 -37.38
C HIS A 314 -4.01 7.05 -38.46
N ARG A 315 -2.72 7.43 -38.47
CA ARG A 315 -1.73 6.84 -39.39
C ARG A 315 -1.51 5.34 -39.14
N SER A 316 -1.47 4.92 -37.88
CA SER A 316 -1.24 3.52 -37.51
C SER A 316 -2.43 2.62 -37.90
N GLN A 317 -3.65 3.14 -37.82
CA GLN A 317 -4.86 2.45 -38.28
C GLN A 317 -4.86 2.28 -39.81
N ILE A 318 -4.55 3.34 -40.55
CA ILE A 318 -4.45 3.30 -42.02
C ILE A 318 -3.39 2.28 -42.47
N SER A 319 -2.25 2.21 -41.78
CA SER A 319 -1.15 1.30 -42.13
C SER A 319 -1.42 -0.18 -41.81
N MET A 320 -2.46 -0.50 -41.03
CA MET A 320 -2.91 -1.89 -40.81
C MET A 320 -4.04 -2.32 -41.76
N GLU A 321 -4.71 -1.37 -42.40
CA GLU A 321 -5.78 -1.62 -43.37
C GLU A 321 -5.24 -1.80 -44.81
N CYS A 322 -3.96 -1.49 -45.04
CA CYS A 322 -3.21 -1.73 -46.28
C CYS A 322 -2.34 -2.99 -46.19
#